data_AF-A0A3N5NM34-F1
#
_entry.id   AF-A0A3N5NM34-F1
#
_cell.length_a   1.000
_cell.length_b   1.000
_cell.length_c   1.000
_cell.angle_alpha   90.00
_cell.angle_beta   90.00
_cell.angle_gamma   90.00
#
_symmetry.space_group_name_H-M   'P 1'
#
loop_
_entity.id
_entity.type
_entity.pdbx_description
1 polymer ?
#
loop_
_entity_poly.entity_id
_entity_poly.type
_entity_poly.pdbx_seq_one_letter_code
_entity_poly.pdbx_strand_id
1 'polypeptide(L)'
;GGPFRLLGREQLENVTADQACAHPNWVMGRKISVDSATMMNKGLEVIEAHWLFGASHDRIGVLIHPQSIVHSMVEYRDGSTVAQLGQPDMRTPIAYALSYPQRIESGVEPLDLARVGRLDFYAPDFDRFPCLRLAYEALRRGGTMPAILNAANEIAVAGFLASEIRFPRIGELIEDVLARAAVDEATSLGDVLAADALARELGREWIERHRAGARVQAGASAEIGNNA
;
A
#
# COMPACT_ATOMS: atom_id res chain seq x y z
N GLY A 1 2.36 7.24 -4.67
CA GLY A 1 3.33 8.27 -4.26
C GLY A 1 3.04 8.78 -2.87
N GLY A 2 1.75 9.01 -2.55
CA GLY A 2 1.30 9.32 -1.20
C GLY A 2 1.70 10.72 -0.70
N PRO A 3 1.15 11.16 0.45
CA PRO A 3 1.47 12.46 1.06
C PRO A 3 2.94 12.58 1.47
N PHE A 4 3.60 11.45 1.74
CA PHE A 4 4.96 11.45 2.29
C PHE A 4 6.06 11.25 1.24
N ARG A 5 5.78 11.51 -0.05
CA ARG A 5 6.74 11.34 -1.15
C ARG A 5 8.07 12.11 -1.00
N LEU A 6 8.08 13.20 -0.23
CA LEU A 6 9.26 14.07 -0.09
C LEU A 6 9.83 14.12 1.34
N LEU A 7 9.21 13.45 2.32
CA LEU A 7 9.69 13.44 3.71
C LEU A 7 10.94 12.57 3.92
N GLY A 8 11.89 13.03 4.72
CA GLY A 8 13.02 12.23 5.18
C GLY A 8 12.60 11.14 6.18
N ARG A 9 13.48 10.15 6.39
CA ARG A 9 13.23 9.01 7.29
C ARG A 9 12.91 9.44 8.72
N GLU A 10 13.63 10.42 9.25
CA GLU A 10 13.40 10.98 10.60
C GLU A 10 12.04 11.67 10.71
N GLN A 11 11.55 12.29 9.64
CA GLN A 11 10.24 12.93 9.63
C GLN A 11 9.11 11.89 9.67
N LEU A 12 9.31 10.74 9.02
CA LEU A 12 8.35 9.63 9.02
C LEU A 12 8.12 9.04 10.42
N GLU A 13 9.08 9.13 11.34
CA GLU A 13 8.89 8.65 12.72
C GLU A 13 7.78 9.40 13.47
N ASN A 14 7.50 10.65 13.08
CA ASN A 14 6.59 11.55 13.79
C ASN A 14 5.29 11.82 13.03
N VAL A 15 5.05 11.17 11.87
CA VAL A 15 3.81 11.40 11.12
C VAL A 15 2.61 10.79 11.85
N THR A 16 1.50 11.53 11.85
CA THR A 16 0.26 11.11 12.49
C THR A 16 -0.68 10.40 11.52
N ALA A 17 -1.66 9.67 12.07
CA ALA A 17 -2.72 9.06 11.28
C ALA A 17 -3.50 10.08 10.44
N ASP A 18 -3.73 11.28 10.97
CA ASP A 18 -4.47 12.34 10.27
C ASP A 18 -3.64 12.90 9.11
N GLN A 19 -2.33 13.07 9.29
CA GLN A 19 -1.42 13.45 8.21
C GLN A 19 -1.36 12.39 7.10
N ALA A 20 -1.36 11.11 7.46
CA ALA A 20 -1.39 10.01 6.49
C ALA A 20 -2.73 9.95 5.74
N CYS A 21 -3.84 10.32 6.40
CA CYS A 21 -5.17 10.33 5.81
C CYS A 21 -5.44 11.55 4.89
N ALA A 22 -4.64 12.61 5.01
CA ALA A 22 -4.75 13.83 4.20
C ALA A 22 -4.13 13.64 2.79
N HIS A 23 -4.79 12.85 1.95
CA HIS A 23 -4.29 12.56 0.60
C HIS A 23 -4.46 13.76 -0.35
N PRO A 24 -3.45 14.12 -1.17
CA PRO A 24 -3.47 15.35 -1.98
C PRO A 24 -4.51 15.38 -3.10
N ASN A 25 -4.85 14.21 -3.67
CA ASN A 25 -5.66 14.14 -4.90
C ASN A 25 -7.00 13.40 -4.74
N TRP A 26 -7.22 12.69 -3.64
CA TRP A 26 -8.33 11.74 -3.51
C TRP A 26 -8.94 11.83 -2.12
N VAL A 27 -10.27 11.81 -2.04
CA VAL A 27 -11.00 11.66 -0.77
C VAL A 27 -11.31 10.17 -0.59
N MET A 28 -10.69 9.53 0.40
CA MET A 28 -10.77 8.09 0.58
C MET A 28 -10.92 7.71 2.06
N GLY A 29 -11.29 6.45 2.32
CA GLY A 29 -11.34 5.90 3.68
C GLY A 29 -9.95 5.82 4.33
N ARG A 30 -9.91 5.80 5.68
CA ARG A 30 -8.65 5.89 6.43
C ARG A 30 -7.63 4.79 6.08
N LYS A 31 -8.08 3.54 5.92
CA LYS A 31 -7.21 2.39 5.61
C LYS A 31 -6.45 2.59 4.29
N ILE A 32 -7.18 2.89 3.21
CA ILE A 32 -6.58 3.09 1.88
C ILE A 32 -5.70 4.36 1.83
N SER A 33 -6.02 5.40 2.61
CA SER A 33 -5.15 6.58 2.69
C SER A 33 -3.80 6.25 3.35
N VAL A 34 -3.79 5.44 4.43
CA VAL A 34 -2.54 4.94 5.02
C VAL A 34 -1.78 4.03 4.05
N ASP A 35 -2.48 3.13 3.36
CA ASP A 35 -1.86 2.26 2.34
C ASP A 35 -1.24 3.07 1.18
N SER A 36 -1.86 4.19 0.77
CA SER A 36 -1.30 5.09 -0.23
C SER A 36 -0.03 5.79 0.29
N ALA A 37 -0.03 6.18 1.57
CA ALA A 37 1.12 6.80 2.22
C ALA A 37 2.33 5.84 2.34
N THR A 38 2.09 4.55 2.63
CA THR A 38 3.13 3.51 2.70
C THR A 38 3.51 2.92 1.33
N MET A 39 2.74 3.25 0.29
CA MET A 39 2.71 2.56 -1.01
C MET A 39 2.30 1.09 -0.96
N MET A 40 1.78 0.58 0.17
CA MET A 40 1.16 -0.74 0.22
C MET A 40 -0.06 -0.83 -0.73
N ASN A 41 -0.81 0.26 -0.93
CA ASN A 41 -1.93 0.27 -1.88
C ASN A 41 -1.46 -0.17 -3.27
N LYS A 42 -0.33 0.41 -3.73
CA LYS A 42 0.24 0.06 -5.03
C LYS A 42 0.80 -1.37 -5.04
N GLY A 43 1.31 -1.85 -3.91
CA GLY A 43 1.71 -3.26 -3.76
C GLY A 43 0.54 -4.24 -3.91
N LEU A 44 -0.60 -3.94 -3.29
CA LEU A 44 -1.83 -4.73 -3.43
C LEU A 44 -2.35 -4.69 -4.88
N GLU A 45 -2.32 -3.52 -5.52
CA GLU A 45 -2.69 -3.37 -6.94
C GLU A 45 -1.75 -4.11 -7.90
N VAL A 46 -0.48 -4.32 -7.56
CA VAL A 46 0.44 -5.17 -8.34
C VAL A 46 0.00 -6.64 -8.28
N ILE A 47 -0.36 -7.12 -7.09
CA ILE A 47 -0.89 -8.48 -6.91
C ILE A 47 -2.24 -8.63 -7.63
N GLU A 48 -3.11 -7.63 -7.53
CA GLU A 48 -4.39 -7.61 -8.24
C GLU A 48 -4.21 -7.68 -9.76
N ALA A 49 -3.32 -6.85 -10.33
CA ALA A 49 -3.04 -6.84 -11.76
C ALA A 49 -2.48 -8.18 -12.27
N HIS A 50 -1.67 -8.87 -11.46
CA HIS A 50 -1.20 -10.22 -11.77
C HIS A 50 -2.37 -11.18 -11.98
N TRP A 51 -3.34 -11.17 -11.06
CA TRP A 51 -4.49 -12.07 -11.13
C TRP A 51 -5.51 -11.68 -12.20
N LEU A 52 -5.81 -10.39 -12.36
CA LEU A 52 -6.81 -9.91 -13.33
C LEU A 52 -6.35 -10.06 -14.77
N PHE A 53 -5.06 -9.87 -15.04
CA PHE A 53 -4.53 -9.82 -16.42
C PHE A 53 -3.60 -10.99 -16.75
N GLY A 54 -3.32 -11.89 -15.81
CA GLY A 54 -2.38 -13.00 -16.00
C GLY A 54 -0.95 -12.54 -16.26
N ALA A 55 -0.60 -11.31 -15.88
CA ALA A 55 0.73 -10.75 -16.09
C ALA A 55 1.68 -11.25 -15.01
N SER A 56 2.83 -11.82 -15.39
CA SER A 56 3.86 -12.21 -14.42
C SER A 56 4.43 -10.99 -13.68
N HIS A 57 4.96 -11.19 -12.47
CA HIS A 57 5.43 -10.09 -11.61
C HIS A 57 6.54 -9.23 -12.25
N ASP A 58 7.35 -9.81 -13.14
CA ASP A 58 8.40 -9.13 -13.91
C ASP A 58 7.85 -8.26 -15.05
N ARG A 59 6.58 -8.45 -15.43
CA ARG A 59 5.87 -7.66 -16.44
C ARG A 59 5.02 -6.54 -15.87
N ILE A 60 4.98 -6.39 -14.55
CA ILE A 60 4.21 -5.34 -13.87
C ILE A 60 5.18 -4.30 -13.32
N GLY A 61 5.30 -3.18 -14.04
CA GLY A 61 6.09 -2.02 -13.60
C GLY A 61 5.25 -1.04 -12.78
N VAL A 62 5.89 -0.40 -11.79
CA VAL A 62 5.28 0.70 -11.01
C VAL A 62 5.99 2.01 -11.35
N LEU A 63 5.19 3.05 -11.63
CA LEU A 63 5.66 4.42 -11.81
C LEU A 63 4.96 5.35 -10.83
N ILE A 64 5.70 6.31 -10.30
CA ILE A 64 5.13 7.40 -9.51
C ILE A 64 4.71 8.52 -10.47
N HIS A 65 3.40 8.77 -10.52
CA HIS A 65 2.79 9.86 -11.28
C HIS A 65 2.02 10.81 -10.34
N PRO A 66 2.61 11.91 -9.84
CA PRO A 66 2.00 12.75 -8.81
C PRO A 66 0.69 13.41 -9.22
N GLN A 67 0.50 13.70 -10.51
CA GLN A 67 -0.70 14.37 -11.01
C GLN A 67 -1.93 13.46 -11.04
N SER A 68 -1.75 12.13 -10.99
CA SER A 68 -2.86 11.16 -11.04
C SER A 68 -3.82 11.40 -12.23
N ILE A 69 -3.27 11.81 -13.38
CA ILE A 69 -4.03 12.01 -14.63
C ILE A 69 -3.91 10.79 -15.53
N VAL A 70 -2.70 10.22 -15.63
CA VAL A 70 -2.49 8.89 -16.24
C VAL A 70 -2.76 7.83 -15.18
N HIS A 71 -3.84 7.07 -15.35
CA HIS A 71 -4.30 6.11 -14.33
C HIS A 71 -3.56 4.76 -14.40
N SER A 72 -3.17 4.32 -15.60
CA SER A 72 -2.25 3.20 -15.88
C SER A 72 -2.00 3.09 -17.39
N MET A 73 -1.06 2.23 -17.78
CA MET A 73 -0.61 2.06 -19.16
C MET A 73 -0.33 0.59 -19.47
N VAL A 74 -0.42 0.21 -20.74
CA VAL A 74 -0.07 -1.12 -21.26
C VAL A 74 0.92 -0.95 -22.42
N GLU A 75 2.07 -1.62 -22.32
CA GLU A 75 3.09 -1.68 -23.37
C GLU A 75 2.84 -2.90 -24.28
N TYR A 76 2.95 -2.69 -25.59
CA TYR A 76 2.79 -3.72 -26.61
C TYR A 76 4.14 -4.03 -27.29
N ARG A 77 4.21 -5.21 -27.93
CA ARG A 77 5.45 -5.74 -28.53
C ARG A 77 6.06 -4.88 -29.64
N ASP A 78 5.28 -4.00 -30.23
CA ASP A 78 5.71 -3.05 -31.26
C ASP A 78 6.33 -1.76 -30.66
N GLY A 79 6.41 -1.67 -29.33
CA GLY A 79 6.90 -0.50 -28.59
C GLY A 79 5.83 0.57 -28.35
N SER A 80 4.58 0.32 -28.74
CA SER A 80 3.48 1.24 -28.44
C SER A 80 3.01 1.11 -26.99
N THR A 81 2.65 2.24 -26.40
CA THR A 81 2.07 2.31 -25.05
C THR A 81 0.69 2.94 -25.13
N VAL A 82 -0.31 2.22 -24.66
CA VAL A 82 -1.69 2.71 -24.54
C VAL A 82 -1.94 3.07 -23.08
N ALA A 83 -2.32 4.32 -22.84
CA ALA A 83 -2.60 4.86 -21.53
C ALA A 83 -4.06 5.29 -21.40
N GLN A 84 -4.67 5.05 -20.23
CA GLN A 84 -5.94 5.68 -19.89
C GLN A 84 -5.65 6.96 -19.10
N LEU A 85 -6.26 8.07 -19.55
CA LEU A 85 -6.17 9.37 -18.91
C LEU A 85 -7.57 9.83 -18.48
N GLY A 86 -7.64 10.54 -17.36
CA GLY A 86 -8.88 11.18 -16.91
C GLY A 86 -8.67 12.04 -15.67
N GLN A 87 -9.73 12.72 -15.25
CA GLN A 87 -9.75 13.32 -13.92
C GLN A 87 -9.62 12.21 -12.86
N PRO A 88 -9.02 12.48 -11.68
CA PRO A 88 -8.98 11.55 -10.56
C PRO A 88 -10.37 11.44 -9.92
N ASP A 89 -11.29 10.75 -10.60
CA ASP A 89 -12.67 10.58 -10.20
C ASP A 89 -13.17 9.15 -10.46
N MET A 90 -13.63 8.47 -9.40
CA MET A 90 -14.09 7.08 -9.47
C MET A 90 -15.37 6.89 -10.30
N ARG A 91 -16.13 7.94 -10.57
CA ARG A 91 -17.34 7.85 -11.41
C ARG A 91 -17.00 7.40 -12.84
N THR A 92 -15.82 7.76 -13.36
CA THR A 92 -15.38 7.31 -14.69
C THR A 92 -15.17 5.79 -14.77
N PRO A 93 -14.31 5.16 -13.94
CA PRO A 93 -14.15 3.70 -13.98
C PRO A 93 -15.41 2.93 -13.58
N ILE A 94 -16.23 3.45 -12.65
CA ILE A 94 -17.52 2.83 -12.27
C ILE A 94 -18.49 2.83 -13.46
N ALA A 95 -18.66 3.96 -14.14
CA ALA A 95 -19.53 4.05 -15.31
C ALA A 95 -19.08 3.10 -16.44
N TYR A 96 -17.76 2.97 -16.64
CA TYR A 96 -17.22 2.02 -17.62
C TYR A 96 -17.52 0.56 -17.23
N ALA A 97 -17.29 0.18 -15.97
CA ALA A 97 -17.58 -1.18 -15.50
C ALA A 97 -19.08 -1.55 -15.63
N LEU A 98 -19.98 -0.61 -15.35
CA LEU A 98 -21.44 -0.82 -15.43
C LEU A 98 -21.98 -0.90 -16.87
N SER A 99 -21.29 -0.29 -17.84
CA SER A 99 -21.77 -0.17 -19.22
C SER A 99 -20.94 -0.96 -20.22
N TYR A 100 -19.89 -1.65 -19.78
CA TYR A 100 -19.00 -2.38 -20.67
C TYR A 100 -19.76 -3.37 -21.58
N PRO A 101 -19.49 -3.41 -22.90
CA PRO A 101 -18.44 -2.68 -23.63
C PRO A 101 -18.85 -1.30 -24.16
N GLN A 102 -20.08 -0.85 -23.89
CA GLN A 102 -20.56 0.48 -24.27
C GLN A 102 -19.99 1.56 -23.33
N ARG A 103 -20.41 2.81 -23.56
CA ARG A 103 -20.10 3.96 -22.70
C ARG A 103 -21.39 4.67 -22.33
N ILE A 104 -21.46 5.12 -21.08
CA ILE A 104 -22.52 5.99 -20.55
C ILE A 104 -21.91 7.26 -19.96
N GLU A 105 -22.73 8.29 -19.77
CA GLU A 105 -22.32 9.50 -19.07
C GLU A 105 -21.97 9.19 -17.60
N SER A 106 -20.83 9.69 -17.15
CA SER A 106 -20.38 9.53 -15.75
C SER A 106 -20.61 10.79 -14.89
N GLY A 107 -20.94 11.92 -15.53
CA GLY A 107 -21.02 13.23 -14.88
C GLY A 107 -19.68 13.81 -14.44
N VAL A 108 -18.55 13.27 -14.94
CA VAL A 108 -17.21 13.80 -14.71
C VAL A 108 -16.86 14.80 -15.81
N GLU A 109 -16.30 15.95 -15.42
CA GLU A 109 -15.84 16.97 -16.36
C GLU A 109 -14.74 16.43 -17.29
N PRO A 110 -14.73 16.83 -18.58
CA PRO A 110 -13.66 16.46 -19.50
C PRO A 110 -12.26 16.89 -18.99
N LEU A 111 -11.25 16.09 -19.31
CA LEU A 111 -9.86 16.41 -19.00
C LEU A 111 -9.35 17.53 -19.93
N ASP A 112 -8.88 18.63 -19.35
CA ASP A 112 -8.20 19.71 -20.08
C ASP A 112 -6.67 19.59 -19.92
N LEU A 113 -6.03 18.98 -20.92
CA LEU A 113 -4.58 18.76 -20.91
C LEU A 113 -3.76 20.06 -20.95
N ALA A 114 -4.28 21.11 -21.59
CA ALA A 114 -3.60 22.40 -21.65
C ALA A 114 -3.56 23.05 -20.26
N ARG A 115 -4.64 22.90 -19.47
CA ARG A 115 -4.67 23.34 -18.07
C ARG A 115 -3.83 22.48 -17.14
N VAL A 116 -3.73 21.17 -17.39
CA VAL A 116 -2.85 20.28 -16.61
C VAL A 116 -1.38 20.67 -16.81
N GLY A 117 -0.98 20.97 -18.05
CA GLY A 117 0.33 21.51 -18.41
C GLY A 117 1.48 20.50 -18.37
N ARG A 118 1.73 19.86 -17.22
CA ARG A 118 2.86 18.93 -17.03
C ARG A 118 2.46 17.62 -16.37
N LEU A 119 2.97 16.51 -16.93
CA LEU A 119 2.85 15.17 -16.37
C LEU A 119 4.26 14.68 -16.01
N ASP A 120 4.48 14.38 -14.73
CA ASP A 120 5.77 13.92 -14.24
C ASP A 120 5.73 12.41 -13.92
N PHE A 121 6.81 11.70 -14.21
CA PHE A 121 6.96 10.26 -13.95
C PHE A 121 8.31 9.98 -13.28
N TYR A 122 8.30 9.14 -12.24
CA TYR A 122 9.50 8.75 -11.50
C TYR A 122 9.48 7.25 -11.21
N ALA A 123 10.66 6.63 -11.17
CA ALA A 123 10.81 5.30 -10.61
C ALA A 123 10.53 5.32 -9.10
N PRO A 124 9.91 4.27 -8.53
CA PRO A 124 9.76 4.14 -7.09
C PRO A 124 11.11 3.84 -6.43
N ASP A 125 11.26 4.34 -5.20
CA ASP A 125 12.38 4.01 -4.32
C ASP A 125 11.93 2.91 -3.34
N PHE A 126 12.45 1.70 -3.52
CA PHE A 126 12.07 0.53 -2.72
C PHE A 126 12.61 0.55 -1.29
N ASP A 127 13.71 1.27 -1.04
CA ASP A 127 14.25 1.44 0.31
C ASP A 127 13.38 2.40 1.11
N ARG A 128 12.84 3.42 0.44
CA ARG A 128 11.90 4.39 1.00
C ARG A 128 10.50 3.82 1.19
N PHE A 129 10.08 2.90 0.33
CA PHE A 129 8.76 2.28 0.34
C PHE A 129 8.86 0.76 0.49
N PRO A 130 9.28 0.24 1.66
CA PRO A 130 9.49 -1.19 1.86
C PRO A 130 8.21 -2.01 1.66
N CYS A 131 7.03 -1.45 1.94
CA CYS A 131 5.75 -2.12 1.69
C CYS A 131 5.56 -2.50 0.21
N LEU A 132 6.05 -1.68 -0.73
CA LEU A 132 6.00 -2.02 -2.14
C LEU A 132 6.91 -3.22 -2.45
N ARG A 133 8.14 -3.22 -1.91
CA ARG A 133 9.07 -4.35 -2.03
C ARG A 133 8.45 -5.65 -1.49
N LEU A 134 7.88 -5.59 -0.29
CA LEU A 134 7.25 -6.74 0.39
C LEU A 134 6.09 -7.31 -0.44
N ALA A 135 5.31 -6.48 -1.14
CA ALA A 135 4.25 -6.95 -2.02
C ALA A 135 4.77 -7.73 -3.23
N TYR A 136 5.86 -7.27 -3.87
CA TYR A 136 6.52 -8.02 -4.94
C TYR A 136 7.12 -9.33 -4.44
N GLU A 137 7.69 -9.35 -3.23
CA GLU A 137 8.21 -10.57 -2.61
C GLU A 137 7.08 -11.57 -2.31
N ALA A 138 5.96 -11.09 -1.76
CA ALA A 138 4.79 -11.91 -1.50
C ALA A 138 4.21 -12.51 -2.79
N LEU A 139 4.12 -11.70 -3.85
CA LEU A 139 3.68 -12.17 -5.17
C LEU A 139 4.61 -13.25 -5.74
N ARG A 140 5.93 -13.08 -5.61
CA ARG A 140 6.92 -14.07 -6.06
C ARG A 140 6.84 -15.38 -5.30
N ARG A 141 6.59 -15.33 -3.99
CA ARG A 141 6.43 -16.54 -3.15
C ARG A 141 5.14 -17.30 -3.49
N GLY A 142 4.09 -16.59 -3.91
CA GLY A 142 2.82 -17.21 -4.30
C GLY A 142 2.12 -17.94 -3.14
N GLY A 143 1.26 -18.90 -3.47
CA GLY A 143 0.50 -19.65 -2.48
C GLY A 143 -0.36 -18.75 -1.59
N THR A 144 -0.33 -18.99 -0.28
CA THR A 144 -1.03 -18.19 0.74
C THR A 144 -0.35 -16.86 1.07
N MET A 145 0.85 -16.58 0.55
CA MET A 145 1.63 -15.40 0.94
C MET A 145 0.95 -14.05 0.67
N PRO A 146 0.25 -13.82 -0.45
CA PRO A 146 -0.51 -12.58 -0.63
C PRO A 146 -1.64 -12.38 0.38
N ALA A 147 -2.27 -13.46 0.86
CA ALA A 147 -3.29 -13.38 1.91
C ALA A 147 -2.66 -12.98 3.26
N ILE A 148 -1.51 -13.57 3.58
CA ILE A 148 -0.70 -13.24 4.77
C ILE A 148 -0.29 -11.77 4.74
N LEU A 149 0.21 -11.28 3.60
CA LEU A 149 0.56 -9.87 3.38
C LEU A 149 -0.62 -8.95 3.67
N ASN A 150 -1.78 -9.22 3.07
CA ASN A 150 -2.96 -8.37 3.26
C ASN A 150 -3.39 -8.34 4.74
N ALA A 151 -3.47 -9.50 5.38
CA ALA A 151 -3.88 -9.62 6.78
C ALA A 151 -2.90 -8.94 7.75
N ALA A 152 -1.59 -9.10 7.54
CA ALA A 152 -0.56 -8.41 8.30
C ALA A 152 -0.65 -6.88 8.12
N ASN A 153 -0.87 -6.41 6.88
CA ASN A 153 -1.05 -4.99 6.60
C ASN A 153 -2.30 -4.43 7.31
N GLU A 154 -3.42 -5.14 7.33
CA GLU A 154 -4.61 -4.69 8.05
C GLU A 154 -4.35 -4.51 9.55
N ILE A 155 -3.63 -5.45 10.19
CA ILE A 155 -3.24 -5.30 11.60
C ILE A 155 -2.27 -4.13 11.80
N ALA A 156 -1.29 -3.98 10.93
CA ALA A 156 -0.32 -2.90 11.03
C ALA A 156 -0.96 -1.52 10.86
N VAL A 157 -1.84 -1.35 9.86
CA VAL A 157 -2.58 -0.10 9.64
C VAL A 157 -3.52 0.17 10.80
N ALA A 158 -4.23 -0.83 11.32
CA ALA A 158 -5.07 -0.66 12.50
C ALA A 158 -4.25 -0.21 13.72
N GLY A 159 -3.09 -0.83 13.96
CA GLY A 159 -2.16 -0.43 15.02
C GLY A 159 -1.68 1.02 14.85
N PHE A 160 -1.34 1.45 13.63
CA PHE A 160 -0.93 2.83 13.38
C PHE A 160 -2.08 3.82 13.58
N LEU A 161 -3.28 3.51 13.07
CA LEU A 161 -4.47 4.35 13.23
C LEU A 161 -4.89 4.49 14.71
N ALA A 162 -4.68 3.45 15.51
CA ALA A 162 -4.91 3.45 16.96
C ALA A 162 -3.70 3.97 17.76
N SER A 163 -2.68 4.56 17.10
CA SER A 163 -1.46 5.09 17.73
C SER A 163 -0.69 4.07 18.58
N GLU A 164 -0.80 2.79 18.25
CA GLU A 164 -0.11 1.68 18.92
C GLU A 164 1.31 1.48 18.37
N ILE A 165 1.50 1.78 17.09
CA ILE A 165 2.78 1.72 16.39
C ILE A 165 3.00 3.01 15.58
N ARG A 166 4.27 3.34 15.30
CA ARG A 166 4.63 4.47 14.44
C ARG A 166 4.56 4.08 12.96
N PHE A 167 4.48 5.08 12.08
CA PHE A 167 4.35 4.85 10.64
C PHE A 167 5.44 3.94 10.03
N PRO A 168 6.75 4.09 10.34
CA PRO A 168 7.78 3.20 9.78
C PRO A 168 7.62 1.74 10.23
N ARG A 169 7.03 1.52 11.41
CA ARG A 169 6.80 0.19 11.99
C ARG A 169 5.74 -0.63 11.23
N ILE A 170 4.95 0.00 10.35
CA ILE A 170 4.01 -0.72 9.48
C ILE A 170 4.77 -1.73 8.61
N GLY A 171 5.82 -1.28 7.92
CA GLY A 171 6.63 -2.15 7.05
C GLY A 171 7.36 -3.24 7.82
N GLU A 172 7.91 -2.89 8.99
CA GLU A 172 8.65 -3.83 9.85
C GLU A 172 7.76 -4.95 10.41
N LEU A 173 6.54 -4.62 10.85
CA LEU A 173 5.57 -5.61 11.31
C LEU A 173 5.23 -6.58 10.18
N ILE A 174 4.90 -6.04 9.00
CA ILE A 174 4.57 -6.86 7.83
C ILE A 174 5.75 -7.78 7.50
N GLU A 175 6.97 -7.25 7.45
CA GLU A 175 8.19 -8.04 7.20
C GLU A 175 8.40 -9.17 8.21
N ASP A 176 8.23 -8.93 9.51
CA ASP A 176 8.31 -9.97 10.55
C ASP A 176 7.26 -11.07 10.35
N VAL A 177 6.01 -10.69 10.03
CA VAL A 177 4.93 -11.65 9.81
C VAL A 177 5.21 -12.50 8.57
N LEU A 178 5.63 -11.90 7.45
CA LEU A 178 5.96 -12.66 6.23
C LEU A 178 7.16 -13.59 6.42
N ALA A 179 8.12 -13.21 7.26
CA ALA A 179 9.30 -14.03 7.58
C ALA A 179 8.94 -15.24 8.46
N ARG A 180 7.96 -15.10 9.36
CA ARG A 180 7.54 -16.15 10.30
C ARG A 180 6.48 -17.08 9.72
N ALA A 181 5.61 -16.59 8.84
CA ALA A 181 4.52 -17.38 8.30
C ALA A 181 5.02 -18.38 7.25
N ALA A 182 4.61 -19.64 7.39
CA ALA A 182 4.80 -20.66 6.37
C ALA A 182 3.94 -20.34 5.13
N VAL A 183 4.46 -20.70 3.95
CA VAL A 183 3.70 -20.61 2.70
C VAL A 183 3.16 -21.99 2.40
N ASP A 184 1.86 -22.04 2.18
CA ASP A 184 1.14 -23.22 1.74
C ASP A 184 0.49 -22.95 0.38
N GLU A 185 0.06 -24.00 -0.30
CA GLU A 185 -0.79 -23.85 -1.48
C GLU A 185 -2.19 -23.37 -1.07
N ALA A 186 -2.72 -22.37 -1.77
CA ALA A 186 -4.06 -21.86 -1.55
C ALA A 186 -5.05 -22.64 -2.44
N THR A 187 -5.36 -23.88 -2.06
CA THR A 187 -6.23 -24.78 -2.84
C THR A 187 -7.71 -24.68 -2.46
N SER A 188 -7.99 -24.11 -1.29
CA SER A 188 -9.34 -23.93 -0.76
C SER A 188 -9.49 -22.58 -0.07
N LEU A 189 -10.74 -22.16 0.13
CA LEU A 189 -11.06 -21.00 0.97
C LEU A 189 -10.56 -21.21 2.41
N GLY A 190 -10.54 -22.45 2.90
CA GLY A 190 -10.03 -22.77 4.24
C GLY A 190 -8.55 -22.43 4.40
N ASP A 191 -7.73 -22.73 3.39
CA ASP A 191 -6.29 -22.42 3.40
C ASP A 191 -6.05 -20.91 3.48
N VAL A 192 -6.84 -20.13 2.74
CA VAL A 192 -6.76 -18.66 2.73
C VAL A 192 -7.19 -18.08 4.09
N LEU A 193 -8.28 -18.58 4.67
CA LEU A 193 -8.77 -18.12 5.97
C LEU A 193 -7.83 -18.50 7.11
N ALA A 194 -7.20 -19.67 7.06
CA ALA A 194 -6.19 -20.09 8.03
C ALA A 194 -4.94 -19.20 7.95
N ALA A 195 -4.49 -18.89 6.74
CA ALA A 195 -3.36 -17.98 6.50
C ALA A 195 -3.65 -16.55 6.98
N ASP A 196 -4.85 -16.02 6.73
CA ASP A 196 -5.31 -14.74 7.28
C ASP A 196 -5.30 -14.74 8.82
N ALA A 197 -5.88 -15.77 9.44
CA ALA A 197 -5.95 -15.89 10.89
C ALA A 197 -4.55 -15.92 11.54
N LEU A 198 -3.64 -16.74 10.99
CA LEU A 198 -2.24 -16.83 11.43
C LEU A 198 -1.54 -15.47 11.32
N ALA A 199 -1.65 -14.81 10.16
CA ALA A 199 -1.03 -13.50 9.95
C ALA A 199 -1.53 -12.45 10.95
N ARG A 200 -2.82 -12.47 11.28
CA ARG A 200 -3.41 -11.58 12.28
C ARG A 200 -2.92 -11.87 13.69
N GLU A 201 -2.78 -13.14 14.06
CA GLU A 201 -2.19 -13.56 15.34
C GLU A 201 -0.76 -13.04 15.48
N LEU A 202 0.11 -13.37 14.51
CA LEU A 202 1.50 -12.94 14.48
C LEU A 202 1.66 -11.41 14.52
N GLY A 203 0.79 -10.69 13.81
CA GLY A 203 0.79 -9.23 13.80
C GLY A 203 0.43 -8.62 15.16
N ARG A 204 -0.58 -9.17 15.86
CA ARG A 204 -0.94 -8.71 17.22
C ARG A 204 0.16 -9.00 18.23
N GLU A 205 0.74 -10.20 18.18
CA GLU A 205 1.90 -10.55 19.01
C GLU A 205 3.08 -9.58 18.78
N TRP A 206 3.34 -9.20 17.52
CA TRP A 206 4.37 -8.23 17.21
C TRP A 206 4.13 -6.89 17.89
N ILE A 207 2.89 -6.37 17.82
CA ILE A 207 2.51 -5.10 18.47
C ILE A 207 2.70 -5.19 19.99
N GLU A 208 2.26 -6.28 20.62
CA GLU A 208 2.38 -6.48 22.06
C GLU A 208 3.84 -6.48 22.53
N ARG A 209 4.72 -7.22 21.82
CA ARG A 209 6.16 -7.27 22.12
C ARG A 209 6.81 -5.90 22.04
N HIS A 210 6.47 -5.10 21.02
CA HIS A 210 7.08 -3.79 20.81
C HIS A 210 6.49 -2.69 21.68
N ARG A 211 5.25 -2.86 22.17
CA ARG A 211 4.68 -2.04 23.26
C ARG A 211 5.40 -2.26 24.58
N ALA A 212 5.68 -3.52 24.94
CA ALA A 212 6.39 -3.85 26.18
C ALA A 212 7.82 -3.31 26.17
N GLY A 213 8.54 -3.44 25.05
CA GLY A 213 9.89 -2.87 24.89
C GLY A 213 9.95 -1.35 25.05
N ALA A 214 8.96 -0.62 24.50
CA ALA A 214 8.88 0.83 24.65
C ALA A 214 8.61 1.28 26.10
N ARG A 215 7.82 0.52 26.86
CA ARG A 215 7.55 0.80 28.30
C ARG A 215 8.78 0.56 29.16
N VAL A 216 9.55 -0.50 28.89
CA VAL A 216 10.80 -0.79 29.64
C VAL A 216 11.87 0.28 29.36
N GLN A 217 12.02 0.74 28.12
CA GLN A 217 12.94 1.85 27.79
C GLN A 217 12.51 3.19 28.40
N ALA A 218 11.21 3.50 28.41
CA ALA A 218 10.69 4.70 29.05
C ALA A 218 10.89 4.69 30.58
N GLY A 219 10.69 3.53 31.23
CA GLY A 219 10.96 3.35 32.66
C GLY A 219 12.44 3.49 33.02
N ALA A 220 13.34 2.87 32.26
CA ALA A 220 14.79 2.98 32.46
C ALA A 220 15.31 4.42 32.23
N SER A 221 14.73 5.16 31.29
CA SER A 221 15.10 6.56 31.02
C SER A 221 14.60 7.51 32.12
N ALA A 222 13.47 7.21 32.76
CA ALA A 222 12.93 7.96 33.89
C ALA A 222 13.72 7.74 35.19
N GLU A 223 14.27 6.53 35.41
CA GLU A 223 15.13 6.25 36.58
C GLU A 223 16.50 6.94 36.48
N ILE A 224 17.05 7.12 35.28
CA ILE A 224 18.32 7.83 35.07
C ILE A 224 18.15 9.35 35.27
N GLY A 225 16.97 9.91 34.97
CA GLY A 225 16.68 11.33 35.11
C GLY A 225 16.38 11.81 36.54
N ASN A 226 16.18 10.90 37.49
CA ASN A 226 15.82 11.22 38.88
C ASN A 226 17.00 11.09 39.86
N ASN A 227 18.21 10.87 39.35
CA ASN A 227 19.47 10.72 40.10
C ASN A 227 20.52 11.79 39.71
N ALA A 228 20.07 12.93 39.16
CA ALA A 228 20.91 14.08 38.83
C ALA A 228 20.47 15.34 39.58
#